data_AF-A0AAI8XPY6-F1
#
_entry.id   AF-A0AAI8XPY6-F1
#
_cell.length_a   1.000
_cell.length_b   1.000
_cell.length_c   1.000
_cell.angle_alpha   90.00
_cell.angle_beta   90.00
_cell.angle_gamma   90.00
#
_symmetry.space_group_name_H-M   'P 1'
#
loop_
_entity.id
_entity.type
_entity.pdbx_description
1 polymer ?
#
loop_
_entity_poly.entity_id
_entity_poly.type
_entity_poly.pdbx_seq_one_letter_code
_entity_poly.pdbx_strand_id
1 'polypeptide(L)'
;MASKADTPQGLTALLDTTSRVVGSRWTAVLIAAAAVIFFVVGAVTGFDHWWQVFIHSAAALVTLPMLFVLQHTTNRHTTAILIKLDELIRATTDAKEDVIDLENEEVSDQEELHDELHHGSDAASEG
;
A
#
# COMPACT_ATOMS: atom_id res chain seq x y z
N MET A 1 -19.52 -39.70 -10.22
CA MET A 1 -20.44 -39.16 -11.25
C MET A 1 -20.72 -37.72 -10.88
N ALA A 2 -20.05 -36.77 -11.54
CA ALA A 2 -20.02 -35.35 -11.15
C ALA A 2 -21.23 -34.61 -11.73
N SER A 3 -21.86 -33.82 -10.86
CA SER A 3 -23.03 -32.97 -11.09
C SER A 3 -22.80 -32.01 -12.26
N LYS A 4 -23.66 -32.12 -13.28
CA LYS A 4 -23.74 -31.23 -14.42
C LYS A 4 -24.43 -29.95 -13.94
N ALA A 5 -23.63 -28.92 -13.66
CA ALA A 5 -24.13 -27.61 -13.27
C ALA A 5 -24.95 -27.00 -14.42
N ASP A 6 -26.28 -27.06 -14.31
CA ASP A 6 -27.20 -26.26 -15.10
C ASP A 6 -26.98 -24.78 -14.78
N THR A 7 -26.03 -24.17 -15.49
CA THR A 7 -25.86 -22.72 -15.48
C THR A 7 -27.01 -22.13 -16.30
N PRO A 8 -27.91 -21.31 -15.71
CA PRO A 8 -29.10 -20.85 -16.41
C PRO A 8 -28.70 -20.01 -17.62
N GLN A 9 -29.13 -20.43 -18.81
CA GLN A 9 -28.83 -19.82 -20.12
C GLN A 9 -29.13 -18.30 -20.17
N GLY A 10 -29.99 -17.80 -19.28
CA GLY A 10 -30.27 -16.37 -19.11
C GLY A 10 -29.11 -15.58 -18.51
N LEU A 11 -28.34 -16.15 -17.58
CA LEU A 11 -27.19 -15.46 -16.97
C LEU A 11 -26.05 -15.32 -17.98
N THR A 12 -25.80 -16.37 -18.76
CA THR A 12 -24.74 -16.36 -19.78
C THR A 12 -25.07 -15.42 -20.96
N ALA A 13 -26.35 -15.28 -21.34
CA ALA A 13 -26.79 -14.33 -22.37
C ALA A 13 -26.70 -12.86 -21.91
N LEU A 14 -27.03 -12.57 -20.65
CA LEU A 14 -26.82 -11.24 -20.06
C LEU A 14 -25.34 -10.90 -19.97
N LEU A 15 -24.49 -11.87 -19.58
CA LEU A 15 -23.05 -11.69 -19.52
C LEU A 15 -22.44 -11.46 -20.90
N ASP A 16 -22.90 -12.16 -21.95
CA ASP A 16 -22.39 -11.99 -23.32
C ASP A 16 -22.86 -10.69 -23.99
N THR A 17 -24.05 -10.20 -23.65
CA THR A 17 -24.52 -8.87 -24.08
C THR A 17 -23.74 -7.76 -23.38
N THR A 18 -23.43 -7.95 -22.09
CA THR A 18 -22.65 -7.00 -21.30
C THR A 18 -21.18 -6.95 -21.78
N SER A 19 -20.56 -8.10 -22.08
CA SER A 19 -19.17 -8.18 -22.55
C SER A 19 -18.98 -7.49 -23.90
N ARG A 20 -19.95 -7.60 -24.81
CA ARG A 20 -19.91 -6.98 -26.15
C ARG A 20 -20.09 -5.46 -26.12
N VAL A 21 -20.79 -4.93 -25.11
CA VAL A 21 -20.91 -3.49 -24.86
C VAL A 21 -19.65 -2.93 -24.20
N VAL A 22 -19.02 -3.66 -23.29
CA VAL A 22 -17.84 -3.19 -22.55
C VAL A 22 -16.57 -3.05 -23.42
N GLY A 23 -16.43 -3.85 -24.48
CA GLY A 23 -15.25 -3.86 -25.35
C GLY A 23 -15.22 -2.82 -26.50
N SER A 24 -16.24 -1.97 -26.62
CA SER A 24 -16.34 -1.02 -27.75
C SER A 24 -15.63 0.30 -27.43
N ARG A 25 -14.89 0.87 -28.40
CA ARG A 25 -14.28 2.22 -28.33
C ARG A 25 -15.29 3.29 -27.87
N TRP A 26 -16.57 3.07 -28.16
CA TRP A 26 -17.68 3.90 -27.73
C TRP A 26 -17.90 3.94 -26.22
N THR A 27 -17.61 2.87 -25.50
CA THR A 27 -17.80 2.81 -24.04
C THR A 27 -16.79 3.70 -23.33
N ALA A 28 -15.53 3.70 -23.78
CA ALA A 28 -14.53 4.64 -23.30
C ALA A 28 -14.92 6.10 -23.58
N VAL A 29 -15.44 6.39 -24.78
CA VAL A 29 -15.92 7.72 -25.15
C VAL A 29 -17.12 8.15 -24.29
N LEU A 30 -18.07 7.24 -24.04
CA LEU A 30 -19.23 7.51 -23.18
C LEU A 30 -18.84 7.76 -21.73
N ILE A 31 -17.91 6.97 -21.18
CA ILE A 31 -17.39 7.18 -19.82
C ILE A 31 -16.66 8.53 -19.73
N ALA A 32 -15.82 8.86 -20.71
CA ALA A 32 -15.14 10.14 -20.76
C ALA A 32 -16.14 11.31 -20.87
N ALA A 33 -17.15 11.19 -21.72
CA ALA A 33 -18.21 12.20 -21.86
C ALA A 33 -19.02 12.35 -20.57
N ALA A 34 -19.38 11.25 -19.91
CA ALA A 34 -20.08 11.27 -18.64
C ALA A 34 -19.25 11.94 -17.53
N ALA A 35 -17.94 11.67 -17.48
CA ALA A 35 -17.03 12.33 -16.56
C ALA A 35 -16.98 13.86 -16.82
N VAL A 36 -16.86 14.28 -18.08
CA VAL A 36 -16.88 15.71 -18.45
C VAL A 36 -18.19 16.37 -18.06
N ILE A 37 -19.34 15.73 -18.37
CA ILE A 37 -20.66 16.25 -17.99
C ILE A 37 -20.77 16.40 -16.47
N PHE A 38 -20.32 15.40 -15.71
CA PHE A 38 -20.31 15.45 -14.25
C PHE A 38 -19.51 16.66 -13.72
N PHE A 39 -18.30 16.91 -14.25
CA PHE A 39 -17.52 18.09 -13.90
C PHE A 39 -18.20 19.41 -14.27
N VAL A 40 -18.81 19.49 -15.46
CA VAL A 40 -19.57 20.69 -15.89
C VAL A 40 -20.76 20.93 -14.99
N VAL A 41 -21.48 19.88 -14.58
CA VAL A 41 -22.59 19.99 -13.62
C VAL A 41 -22.09 20.56 -12.30
N GLY A 42 -20.97 20.06 -11.76
CA GLY A 42 -20.36 20.62 -10.55
C GLY A 42 -19.95 22.09 -10.70
N ALA A 43 -19.47 22.50 -11.87
CA ALA A 43 -19.10 23.89 -12.13
C ALA A 43 -20.33 24.82 -12.24
N VAL A 44 -21.40 24.35 -12.89
CA VAL A 44 -22.65 25.12 -13.04
C VAL A 44 -23.40 25.27 -11.71
N THR A 45 -23.33 24.28 -10.83
CA THR A 45 -23.89 24.36 -9.47
C THR A 45 -23.01 25.16 -8.49
N GLY A 46 -21.89 25.71 -8.97
CA GLY A 46 -21.02 26.58 -8.17
C GLY A 46 -20.10 25.85 -7.19
N PHE A 47 -19.84 24.55 -7.40
CA PHE A 47 -19.06 23.71 -6.49
C PHE A 47 -19.53 23.81 -5.03
N ASP A 48 -20.85 23.66 -4.83
CA ASP A 48 -21.47 23.75 -3.51
C ASP A 48 -20.92 22.72 -2.51
N HIS A 49 -21.18 22.92 -1.22
CA HIS A 49 -20.62 22.15 -0.11
C HIS A 49 -20.74 20.62 -0.30
N TRP A 50 -21.91 20.13 -0.72
CA TRP A 50 -22.16 18.70 -0.94
C TRP A 50 -21.29 18.07 -2.03
N TRP A 51 -21.00 18.84 -3.08
CA TRP A 51 -20.15 18.39 -4.17
C TRP A 51 -18.70 18.18 -3.70
N GLN A 52 -18.19 19.12 -2.92
CA GLN A 52 -16.85 19.04 -2.36
C GLN A 52 -16.74 17.86 -1.39
N VAL A 53 -17.72 17.68 -0.51
CA VAL A 53 -17.79 16.55 0.43
C VAL A 53 -17.73 15.23 -0.35
N PHE A 54 -18.46 15.08 -1.45
CA PHE A 54 -18.43 13.86 -2.26
C PHE A 54 -17.03 13.56 -2.82
N ILE A 55 -16.38 14.55 -3.45
CA ILE A 55 -15.05 14.37 -4.04
C ILE A 55 -13.98 14.09 -2.98
N HIS A 56 -13.97 14.82 -1.86
CA HIS A 56 -13.03 14.58 -0.78
C HIS A 56 -13.23 13.19 -0.15
N SER A 57 -14.47 12.77 0.04
CA SER A 57 -14.80 11.44 0.58
C SER A 57 -14.39 10.33 -0.39
N ALA A 58 -14.59 10.53 -1.70
CA ALA A 58 -14.16 9.60 -2.73
C ALA A 58 -12.61 9.48 -2.78
N ALA A 59 -11.90 10.60 -2.69
CA ALA A 59 -10.44 10.59 -2.61
C ALA A 59 -9.93 9.87 -1.36
N ALA A 60 -10.59 10.07 -0.21
CA ALA A 60 -10.29 9.33 1.01
C ALA A 60 -10.51 7.81 0.83
N LEU A 61 -11.62 7.42 0.21
CA LEU A 61 -11.93 6.00 -0.06
C LEU A 61 -10.87 5.30 -0.92
N VAL A 62 -10.26 6.01 -1.88
CA VAL A 62 -9.17 5.45 -2.72
C VAL A 62 -7.82 5.50 -1.99
N THR A 63 -7.57 6.57 -1.23
CA THR A 63 -6.29 6.78 -0.57
C THR A 63 -6.08 5.80 0.59
N LEU A 64 -7.13 5.43 1.33
CA LEU A 64 -6.98 4.49 2.45
C LEU A 64 -6.47 3.10 2.01
N PRO A 65 -7.02 2.43 0.98
CA PRO A 65 -6.45 1.22 0.41
C PRO A 65 -5.02 1.43 -0.12
N MET A 66 -4.75 2.55 -0.79
CA MET A 66 -3.41 2.89 -1.26
C MET A 66 -2.41 2.96 -0.10
N LEU A 67 -2.79 3.60 1.01
CA LEU A 67 -1.96 3.69 2.21
C LEU A 67 -1.71 2.31 2.82
N PHE A 68 -2.71 1.43 2.84
CA PHE A 68 -2.52 0.05 3.30
C PHE A 68 -1.55 -0.73 2.39
N VAL A 69 -1.68 -0.62 1.07
CA VAL A 69 -0.76 -1.25 0.11
C VAL A 69 0.65 -0.71 0.30
N LEU A 70 0.79 0.60 0.48
CA LEU A 70 2.07 1.25 0.74
C LEU A 70 2.66 0.73 2.05
N GLN A 71 1.90 0.70 3.14
CA GLN A 71 2.34 0.17 4.43
C GLN A 71 2.78 -1.29 4.33
N HIS A 72 2.00 -2.15 3.68
CA HIS A 72 2.34 -3.55 3.47
C HIS A 72 3.65 -3.72 2.68
N THR A 73 3.81 -2.92 1.61
CA THR A 73 5.00 -2.96 0.76
C THR A 73 6.23 -2.44 1.52
N THR A 74 6.09 -1.32 2.22
CA THR A 74 7.15 -0.74 3.05
C THR A 74 7.56 -1.70 4.16
N ASN A 75 6.61 -2.31 4.89
CA ASN A 75 6.90 -3.29 5.93
C ASN A 75 7.74 -4.46 5.40
N ARG A 76 7.33 -5.04 4.26
CA ARG A 76 8.09 -6.12 3.61
C ARG A 76 9.48 -5.67 3.16
N HIS A 77 9.62 -4.45 2.65
CA HIS A 77 10.91 -3.90 2.23
C HIS A 77 11.83 -3.66 3.42
N THR A 78 11.32 -3.13 4.54
CA THR A 78 12.08 -2.92 5.77
C THR A 78 12.63 -4.24 6.30
N THR A 79 11.81 -5.28 6.45
CA THR A 79 12.28 -6.60 6.91
C THR A 79 13.37 -7.18 5.99
N ALA A 80 13.22 -7.02 4.66
CA ALA A 80 14.23 -7.50 3.72
C ALA A 80 15.56 -6.74 3.80
N ILE A 81 15.53 -5.47 4.25
CA ILE A 81 16.75 -4.68 4.50
C ILE A 81 17.42 -5.16 5.78
N LEU A 82 16.66 -5.38 6.86
CA LEU A 82 17.17 -5.84 8.16
C LEU A 82 17.89 -7.19 8.01
N ILE A 83 17.24 -8.19 7.40
CA ILE A 83 17.86 -9.51 7.14
C ILE A 83 19.18 -9.40 6.36
N LYS A 84 19.25 -8.50 5.38
CA LYS A 84 20.49 -8.29 4.61
C LYS A 84 21.57 -7.62 5.44
N LEU A 85 21.19 -6.70 6.33
CA LEU A 85 22.11 -6.04 7.24
C LEU A 85 22.63 -7.03 8.28
N ASP A 86 21.78 -7.88 8.84
CA ASP A 86 22.18 -8.96 9.76
C ASP A 86 23.21 -9.89 9.13
N GLU A 87 23.00 -10.29 7.88
CA GLU A 87 23.96 -11.12 7.15
C GLU A 87 25.32 -10.42 6.94
N LEU A 88 25.31 -9.11 6.68
CA LEU A 88 26.54 -8.31 6.55
C LEU A 88 27.27 -8.12 7.89
N ILE A 89 26.52 -7.88 8.97
CA ILE A 89 27.05 -7.76 10.34
C ILE A 89 27.67 -9.10 10.74
N ARG A 90 26.95 -10.21 10.52
CA ARG A 90 27.44 -11.56 10.82
C ARG A 90 28.67 -11.97 10.02
N ALA A 91 28.82 -11.47 8.78
CA ALA A 91 30.02 -11.69 7.97
C ALA A 91 31.23 -10.85 8.42
N THR A 92 31.03 -9.87 9.31
CA THR A 92 32.09 -8.99 9.84
C THR A 92 32.67 -9.58 11.13
N THR A 93 34.00 -9.68 11.21
CA THR A 93 34.72 -10.41 12.29
C THR A 93 34.68 -9.72 13.67
N ASP A 94 34.31 -8.44 13.74
CA ASP A 94 34.34 -7.62 14.99
C ASP A 94 32.95 -7.07 15.37
N ALA A 95 31.88 -7.59 14.75
CA ALA A 95 30.53 -7.15 15.04
C ALA A 95 30.01 -7.76 16.35
N LYS A 96 29.38 -6.92 17.20
CA LYS A 96 28.71 -7.37 18.42
C LYS A 96 27.44 -8.16 18.06
N GLU A 97 27.32 -9.36 18.61
CA GLU A 97 26.18 -10.26 18.38
C GLU A 97 24.87 -9.66 18.92
N ASP A 98 24.97 -8.80 19.94
CA ASP A 98 23.85 -8.07 20.57
C ASP A 98 23.18 -7.04 19.64
N VAL A 99 23.77 -6.72 18.47
CA VAL A 99 23.18 -5.78 17.49
C VAL A 99 22.38 -6.53 16.42
N ILE A 100 22.51 -7.85 16.33
CA ILE A 100 21.77 -8.69 15.39
C ILE A 100 20.35 -8.89 15.91
N ASP A 101 19.34 -8.79 15.04
CA ASP A 101 17.92 -8.96 15.40
C ASP A 101 17.37 -7.91 16.39
N LEU A 102 18.09 -6.80 16.54
CA LEU A 102 17.76 -5.72 17.47
C LEU A 102 16.36 -5.14 17.23
N GLU A 103 15.81 -5.17 16.01
CA GLU A 103 14.47 -4.65 15.72
C GLU A 103 13.33 -5.36 16.46
N ASN A 104 13.59 -6.58 16.95
CA ASN A 104 12.62 -7.41 17.63
C ASN A 104 12.69 -7.30 19.17
N GLU A 105 13.68 -6.57 19.70
CA GLU A 105 13.83 -6.30 21.14
C GLU A 105 12.94 -5.13 21.61
N GLU A 106 12.80 -4.99 22.94
CA GLU A 106 12.05 -3.87 23.51
C GLU A 106 12.78 -2.55 23.24
N VAL A 107 12.01 -1.47 23.07
CA VAL A 107 12.58 -0.13 22.80
C VAL A 107 13.54 0.31 23.91
N SER A 108 13.31 -0.11 25.17
CA SER A 108 14.24 0.15 26.28
C SER A 108 15.60 -0.49 26.08
N ASP A 109 15.62 -1.71 25.54
CA ASP A 109 16.83 -2.50 25.37
C ASP A 109 17.64 -1.94 24.18
N GLN A 110 16.94 -1.48 23.14
CA GLN A 110 17.53 -0.72 22.03
C GLN A 110 18.18 0.59 22.48
N GLU A 111 17.53 1.33 23.39
CA GLU A 111 18.07 2.57 23.97
C GLU A 111 19.30 2.29 24.85
N GLU A 112 19.28 1.22 25.65
CA GLU A 112 20.41 0.83 26.51
C GLU A 112 21.65 0.42 25.67
N LEU A 113 21.47 -0.40 24.64
CA LEU A 113 22.54 -0.79 23.72
C LEU A 113 23.11 0.41 22.94
N HIS A 114 22.25 1.32 22.50
CA HIS A 114 22.67 2.57 21.87
C HIS A 114 23.55 3.40 22.80
N ASP A 115 23.15 3.55 24.06
CA ASP A 115 23.90 4.31 25.06
C ASP A 115 25.25 3.64 25.41
N GLU A 116 25.30 2.31 25.51
CA GLU A 116 26.55 1.58 25.77
C GLU A 116 27.56 1.72 24.63
N LEU A 117 27.09 1.64 23.37
CA LEU A 117 27.94 1.83 22.18
C LEU A 117 28.51 3.25 22.10
N HIS A 118 27.69 4.26 22.37
CA HIS A 118 28.13 5.65 22.35
C HIS A 118 29.12 5.97 23.47
N HIS A 119 28.85 5.54 24.72
CA HIS A 119 29.76 5.78 25.84
C HIS A 119 31.09 5.01 25.72
N GLY A 120 31.07 3.79 25.18
CA GLY A 120 32.30 3.02 24.93
C GLY A 120 33.19 3.65 23.85
N SER A 121 32.60 4.27 22.83
CA SER A 121 33.32 4.99 21.77
C SER A 121 33.98 6.27 22.29
N ASP A 122 33.32 7.01 23.17
CA ASP A 122 33.89 8.22 23.77
C ASP A 122 35.07 7.90 24.70
N ALA A 123 34.94 6.84 25.51
CA ALA A 123 36.01 6.36 26.39
C ALA A 123 37.24 5.81 25.62
N ALA A 124 37.03 5.22 24.43
CA ALA A 124 38.11 4.74 23.56
C ALA A 124 38.81 5.87 22.78
N SER A 125 38.16 7.03 22.60
CA SER A 125 38.74 8.19 21.92
C SER A 125 39.60 9.08 22.84
N GLU A 126 39.52 8.91 24.17
CA GLU A 126 40.31 9.65 25.16
C GLU A 126 41.58 8.90 25.65
N GLY A 127 41.83 7.68 25.16
CA GLY A 127 42.96 6.81 25.55
C GLY A 127 44.17 6.85 24.64
#